data_AF-A0A0D9W883-F1
#
_entry.id   AF-A0A0D9W883-F1
#
_cell.length_a   1.000
_cell.length_b   1.000
_cell.length_c   1.000
_cell.angle_alpha   90.00
_cell.angle_beta   90.00
_cell.angle_gamma   90.00
#
_symmetry.space_group_name_H-M   'P 1'
#
loop_
_entity.id
_entity.type
_entity.pdbx_description
1 polymer ?
#
loop_
_entity_poly.entity_id
_entity_poly.type
_entity_poly.pdbx_seq_one_letter_code
_entity_poly.pdbx_strand_id
1 'polypeptide(L)' 'MECLAHRNKVWDDFERFQDEVRDSILKNGCYMVDEGYYARSEALQAIVKEEYAKIDLSRIEFGEWDYDGDLESVQ' A
#
# COMPACT_ATOMS: atom_id res chain seq x y z
N MET A 1 -15.53 18.75 8.44
CA MET A 1 -16.40 17.81 7.69
C MET A 1 -15.76 17.35 6.38
N GLU A 2 -15.05 18.22 5.65
CA GLU A 2 -14.39 17.86 4.37
C GLU A 2 -13.37 16.72 4.49
N CYS A 3 -12.61 16.64 5.60
CA CYS A 3 -11.64 15.54 5.80
C CYS A 3 -12.27 14.15 5.93
N LEU A 4 -13.47 14.05 6.51
CA LEU A 4 -14.18 12.76 6.65
C LEU A 4 -14.73 12.30 5.31
N ALA A 5 -15.31 13.22 4.53
CA ALA A 5 -15.81 12.92 3.19
C ALA A 5 -14.67 12.50 2.25
N HIS A 6 -13.52 13.18 2.31
CA HIS A 6 -12.34 12.80 1.54
C HIS A 6 -11.81 11.42 1.94
N ARG A 7 -11.69 11.16 3.25
CA ARG A 7 -11.23 9.85 3.76
C ARG A 7 -12.15 8.72 3.31
N ASN A 8 -13.47 8.90 3.41
CA ASN A 8 -14.42 7.87 3.00
C ASN A 8 -14.30 7.58 1.50
N LYS A 9 -14.16 8.61 0.67
CA LYS A 9 -13.93 8.43 -0.76
C LYS A 9 -12.65 7.62 -1.06
N VAL A 10 -11.56 7.89 -0.33
CA VAL A 10 -10.31 7.12 -0.48
C VAL A 10 -10.53 5.64 -0.15
N TRP A 11 -11.31 5.34 0.88
CA TRP A 11 -11.67 3.96 1.23
C TRP A 11 -12.54 3.30 0.17
N ASP A 12 -13.57 3.99 -0.32
CA ASP A 12 -14.47 3.46 -1.37
C ASP A 12 -13.69 3.19 -2.67
N ASP A 13 -12.78 4.10 -3.04
CA ASP A 13 -11.92 3.94 -4.21
C ASP A 13 -10.94 2.76 -4.05
N PHE A 14 -10.46 2.52 -2.82
CA PHE A 14 -9.58 1.40 -2.51
C PHE A 14 -10.31 0.05 -2.52
N GLU A 15 -11.52 -0.02 -1.96
CA GLU A 15 -12.35 -1.23 -1.98
C GLU A 15 -12.67 -1.63 -3.44
N ARG A 16 -13.06 -0.68 -4.27
CA ARG A 16 -13.30 -0.91 -5.70
C ARG A 16 -12.05 -1.46 -6.41
N PHE A 17 -10.88 -0.91 -6.11
CA PHE A 17 -9.62 -1.41 -6.68
C PHE A 17 -9.31 -2.85 -6.22
N GLN A 18 -9.57 -3.18 -4.95
CA GLN A 18 -9.37 -4.54 -4.45
C GLN A 18 -10.27 -5.54 -5.15
N ASP A 19 -11.53 -5.18 -5.41
CA ASP A 19 -12.48 -6.03 -6.14
C ASP A 19 -12.02 -6.24 -7.59
N GLU A 20 -11.58 -5.19 -8.29
CA GLU A 20 -11.00 -5.29 -9.64
C GLU A 20 -9.79 -6.23 -9.70
N VAL A 21 -8.89 -6.13 -8.71
CA VAL A 21 -7.71 -7.00 -8.60
C VAL A 21 -8.15 -8.45 -8.37
N ARG A 22 -9.10 -8.68 -7.45
CA ARG A 22 -9.62 -10.02 -7.15
C ARG A 22 -10.27 -10.65 -8.37
N ASP A 23 -11.12 -9.91 -9.07
CA ASP A 23 -11.81 -10.38 -10.27
C ASP A 23 -10.82 -10.71 -11.40
N SER A 24 -9.79 -9.88 -11.61
CA SER A 24 -8.77 -10.17 -12.62
C SER A 24 -7.97 -11.43 -12.27
N ILE A 25 -7.62 -11.62 -11.01
CA ILE A 25 -6.89 -12.82 -10.56
C ILE A 25 -7.77 -14.07 -10.75
N LEU A 26 -9.04 -14.01 -10.35
CA LEU A 26 -9.98 -15.13 -10.51
C LEU A 26 -10.18 -15.49 -11.99
N LYS A 27 -10.22 -14.49 -12.87
CA LYS A 27 -10.48 -14.67 -14.30
C LYS A 27 -9.24 -15.07 -15.11
N ASN A 28 -8.11 -14.41 -14.85
CA ASN A 28 -6.91 -14.46 -15.71
C ASN A 28 -5.72 -15.15 -15.03
N GLY A 29 -5.82 -15.45 -13.73
CA GLY A 29 -4.71 -15.93 -12.90
C GLY A 29 -3.72 -14.83 -12.46
N CYS A 30 -3.90 -13.59 -12.93
CA CYS A 30 -3.07 -12.44 -12.57
C CYS A 30 -3.82 -11.11 -12.74
N TYR A 31 -3.25 -10.04 -12.19
CA TYR A 31 -3.65 -8.66 -12.47
C TYR A 31 -2.71 -8.05 -13.50
N MET A 32 -3.25 -7.52 -14.59
CA MET A 32 -2.47 -6.88 -15.66
C MET A 32 -2.37 -5.37 -15.39
N VAL A 33 -1.15 -4.84 -15.49
CA VAL A 33 -0.88 -3.41 -15.39
C VAL A 33 -0.59 -2.84 -16.78
N ASP A 34 -0.70 -1.52 -16.93
CA ASP A 34 -0.31 -0.86 -18.18
C ASP A 34 1.21 -0.87 -18.37
N GLU A 35 1.65 -0.74 -19.62
CA GLU A 35 3.06 -0.82 -20.02
C GLU A 35 3.96 0.20 -19.28
N GLY A 36 3.40 1.34 -18.87
CA GLY A 36 4.12 2.39 -18.16
C GLY A 36 4.24 2.17 -16.65
N TYR A 37 3.64 1.12 -16.09
CA TYR A 37 3.61 0.88 -14.65
C TYR A 37 5.00 0.86 -14.02
N TYR A 38 5.94 0.14 -14.62
CA TYR A 38 7.30 0.02 -14.08
C TYR A 38 8.07 1.33 -14.15
N ALA A 39 8.00 2.05 -15.27
CA ALA A 39 8.65 3.35 -15.42
C ALA A 39 8.13 4.38 -14.39
N ARG A 40 6.81 4.41 -14.15
CA ARG A 40 6.23 5.27 -13.10
C ARG A 40 6.63 4.83 -11.70
N SER A 41 6.71 3.53 -11.46
CA SER A 41 7.13 2.97 -10.16
C SER A 41 8.57 3.31 -9.85
N GLU A 42 9.48 3.23 -10.84
CA GLU A 42 10.88 3.65 -10.71
C GLU A 42 11.00 5.15 -10.41
N ALA A 43 10.25 5.99 -11.13
CA ALA A 43 10.24 7.43 -10.88
C ALA A 43 9.75 7.76 -9.45
N LEU A 44 8.67 7.13 -9.00
CA LEU A 44 8.17 7.28 -7.63
C LEU A 44 9.18 6.78 -6.60
N GLN A 45 9.83 5.64 -6.85
CA GLN A 45 10.83 5.09 -5.95
C GLN A 45 12.05 6.02 -5.84
N ALA A 46 12.46 6.67 -6.92
CA ALA A 46 13.53 7.67 -6.89
C ALA A 46 13.15 8.87 -6.01
N ILE A 47 11.93 9.40 -6.16
CA ILE A 47 11.41 10.50 -5.34
C ILE A 47 11.36 10.09 -3.87
N VAL A 48 10.80 8.92 -3.57
CA VAL A 48 10.71 8.42 -2.19
C VAL A 48 12.10 8.28 -1.56
N LYS A 49 13.08 7.75 -2.29
CA LYS A 49 14.47 7.63 -1.80
C LYS A 49 15.08 9.00 -1.50
N GLU A 50 14.88 9.97 -2.39
CA GLU A 50 15.39 11.33 -2.21
C GLU A 50 14.77 11.99 -0.99
N GLU A 51 13.45 11.93 -0.85
CA GLU A 51 12.73 12.55 0.27
C GLU A 51 13.00 11.84 1.59
N TYR A 52 13.04 10.50 1.59
CA TYR A 52 13.33 9.71 2.79
C TYR A 52 14.73 10.01 3.35
N ALA A 53 15.71 10.25 2.48
CA ALA A 53 17.06 10.65 2.90
C ALA A 53 17.11 12.02 3.61
N LYS A 54 16.10 12.88 3.42
CA LYS A 54 15.99 14.19 4.09
C LYS A 54 15.39 14.08 5.50
N ILE A 55 14.78 12.95 5.84
CA ILE A 55 14.11 12.77 7.13
C ILE A 55 15.18 12.47 8.20
N ASP A 56 15.21 13.30 9.25
CA ASP A 56 16.01 13.02 10.45
C ASP A 56 15.34 11.93 11.29
N LEU A 57 15.69 10.67 11.00
CA LEU A 57 15.19 9.50 11.72
C LEU A 57 15.87 9.28 13.07
N SER A 58 16.92 10.06 13.43
CA SER A 58 17.64 9.89 14.70
C SER A 58 16.77 10.18 15.93
N ARG A 59 15.64 10.86 15.72
CA ARG A 59 14.66 11.23 16.75
C ARG A 59 13.51 10.23 16.87
N ILE A 60 13.50 9.18 16.06
CA ILE A 60 12.47 8.17 16.02
C ILE A 60 13.02 6.90 16.67
N GLU A 61 12.41 6.47 17.78
CA GLU A 61 12.62 5.14 18.33
C GLU A 61 11.70 4.17 17.58
N PHE A 62 12.28 3.29 16.78
CA PHE A 62 11.53 2.18 16.19
C PHE A 62 11.35 1.11 17.26
N GLY A 63 10.12 0.91 17.72
CA GLY A 63 9.80 -0.22 18.59
C GLY A 63 10.05 -1.54 17.87
N GLU A 64 10.51 -2.55 18.61
CA GLU A 64 10.43 -3.93 18.13
C GLU A 64 8.95 -4.26 17.95
N TRP A 65 8.57 -4.61 16.73
CA TRP A 65 7.24 -5.12 16.47
C TRP A 65 7.21 -6.52 17.05
N ASP A 66 6.52 -6.71 18.17
CA ASP A 66 6.23 -8.03 18.71
C ASP A 66 5.35 -8.78 17.70
N TYR A 67 5.98 -9.55 16.82
CA TYR A 67 5.32 -10.58 16.01
C TYR A 67 4.98 -11.83 16.84
N ASP A 68 5.02 -11.71 18.17
CA ASP A 68 4.75 -12.76 19.13
C ASP A 68 3.32 -12.57 19.66
N GLY A 69 2.34 -12.94 18.84
CA GLY A 69 0.92 -12.85 19.16
C GLY A 69 0.05 -13.63 18.19
N ASP A 70 -0.08 -14.92 18.45
CA ASP A 70 -1.12 -15.86 17.97
C ASP A 70 -1.12 -16.29 16.50
N LEU A 71 -0.22 -17.22 16.17
CA LEU A 71 -0.40 -18.20 15.08
C LEU A 71 -1.05 -19.52 15.53
N GLU A 72 -1.63 -19.59 16.73
CA GLU A 72 -2.39 -20.76 17.21
C GLU A 72 -3.81 -20.38 17.69
N SER A 73 -4.75 -20.19 16.75
CA SER A 73 -6.20 -20.40 17.01
C SER A 73 -7.02 -20.46 15.72
N VAL A 74 -6.53 -21.18 14.71
CA VAL A 74 -7.37 -21.66 13.60
C VAL A 74 -7.30 -23.19 13.56
N GLN A 75 -7.99 -23.84 14.51
CA GLN A 75 -8.61 -25.16 14.37
C GLN A 75 -9.85 -25.23 15.26
#